data_AF-A0A804J626-F1
#
_entry.id   AF-A0A804J626-F1
#
_cell.length_a   1.000
_cell.length_b   1.000
_cell.length_c   1.000
_cell.angle_alpha   90.00
_cell.angle_beta   90.00
_cell.angle_gamma   90.00
#
_symmetry.space_group_name_H-M   'P 1'
#
loop_
_entity.id
_entity.type
_entity.pdbx_description
1 polymer ?
#
loop_
_entity_poly.entity_id
_entity_poly.type
_entity_poly.pdbx_seq_one_letter_code
_entity_poly.pdbx_strand_id
1 'polypeptide(L)' 'MTIINKQLGWNPKTSLWDLLDSTLTYQRRTYAEAIRRAMAKPVASS' A
#
# COMPACT_ATOMS: atom_id res chain seq x y z
N MET A 1 -7.37 -25.83 7.24
CA MET A 1 -6.26 -26.09 6.30
C MET A 1 -6.79 -26.25 4.89
N THR A 2 -6.54 -25.27 4.03
CA THR A 2 -6.99 -25.22 2.62
C THR A 2 -6.23 -26.23 1.75
N ILE A 3 -6.75 -26.56 0.55
CA ILE A 3 -6.11 -27.50 -0.40
C ILE A 3 -4.66 -27.11 -0.68
N ILE A 4 -4.39 -25.81 -0.85
CA ILE A 4 -3.04 -25.28 -1.10
C ILE A 4 -2.06 -25.55 0.05
N ASN A 5 -2.53 -25.53 1.30
CA ASN A 5 -1.69 -25.84 2.45
C ASN A 5 -1.35 -27.33 2.48
N LYS A 6 -2.30 -28.21 2.17
CA LYS A 6 -2.06 -29.67 2.10
C LYS A 6 -1.10 -30.07 0.98
N GLN A 7 -1.18 -29.41 -0.18
CA GLN A 7 -0.41 -29.79 -1.37
C GLN A 7 0.96 -29.13 -1.42
N LEU A 8 1.06 -27.87 -1.00
CA LEU A 8 2.26 -27.05 -1.19
C LEU A 8 2.86 -26.55 0.13
N GLY A 9 2.26 -26.89 1.28
CA GLY A 9 2.66 -26.34 2.59
C GLY A 9 2.48 -24.83 2.70
N TRP A 10 1.74 -24.20 1.77
CA TRP A 10 1.65 -22.75 1.70
C TRP A 10 0.65 -22.20 2.71
N ASN A 11 1.11 -21.20 3.47
CA ASN A 11 0.30 -20.46 4.42
C ASN A 11 0.78 -19.00 4.47
N PRO A 12 -0.09 -18.00 4.30
CA PRO A 12 0.31 -16.59 4.43
C PRO A 12 0.72 -16.32 5.88
N LYS A 13 1.92 -15.74 6.04
CA LYS A 13 2.50 -15.42 7.37
C LYS A 13 2.27 -13.97 7.78
N THR A 14 2.10 -13.08 6.80
CA THR A 14 1.94 -11.65 7.03
C THR A 14 0.53 -11.35 7.50
N SER A 15 0.38 -10.66 8.63
CA SER A 15 -0.93 -10.21 9.09
C SER A 15 -1.45 -9.08 8.20
N LEU A 16 -2.76 -8.81 8.26
CA LEU A 16 -3.33 -7.66 7.55
C LEU A 16 -2.71 -6.34 8.01
N TRP A 17 -2.41 -6.22 9.31
CA TRP A 17 -1.81 -5.02 9.87
C TRP A 17 -0.39 -4.80 9.33
N ASP A 18 0.46 -5.83 9.35
CA ASP A 18 1.84 -5.74 8.81
C ASP A 18 1.84 -5.43 7.31
N LEU A 19 0.89 -6.01 6.57
CA LEU A 19 0.71 -5.77 5.14
C LEU A 19 0.36 -4.30 4.87
N LEU A 20 -0.58 -3.75 5.64
CA LEU A 20 -1.02 -2.37 5.50
C LEU A 20 0.07 -1.39 5.93
N ASP A 21 0.76 -1.65 7.05
CA ASP A 21 1.85 -0.78 7.52
C ASP A 21 2.97 -0.67 6.48
N SER A 22 3.39 -1.82 5.93
CA SER A 22 4.40 -1.87 4.87
C SER A 22 3.95 -1.14 3.60
N THR A 23 2.71 -1.39 3.17
CA THR A 23 2.17 -0.85 1.91
C THR A 23 1.90 0.65 2.00
N LEU A 24 1.22 1.10 3.06
CA LEU A 24 0.88 2.50 3.25
C LEU A 24 2.12 3.35 3.51
N THR A 25 3.13 2.81 4.21
CA THR A 25 4.43 3.47 4.35
C THR A 25 5.10 3.67 3.00
N TYR A 26 5.13 2.64 2.14
CA TYR A 26 5.65 2.78 0.79
C TYR A 26 4.87 3.82 -0.03
N GLN A 27 3.54 3.75 -0.02
CA GLN A 27 2.70 4.71 -0.72
C GLN A 27 2.94 6.15 -0.25
N ARG A 28 3.05 6.36 1.07
CA ARG A 28 3.36 7.69 1.63
C ARG A 28 4.71 8.18 1.16
N ARG A 29 5.76 7.35 1.24
CA ARG A 29 7.11 7.74 0.80
C ARG A 29 7.17 8.08 -0.69
N THR A 30 6.48 7.31 -1.51
CA THR A 30 6.50 7.47 -2.96
C THR A 30 5.65 8.64 -3.44
N TYR A 31 4.45 8.83 -2.88
CA TYR A 31 3.46 9.73 -3.47
C TYR A 31 3.19 11.02 -2.67
N ALA A 32 3.59 11.11 -1.39
CA ALA A 32 3.22 12.27 -0.57
C ALA A 32 3.68 13.61 -1.16
N GLU A 33 4.90 13.68 -1.69
CA GLU A 33 5.44 14.91 -2.27
C GLU A 33 4.78 15.25 -3.61
N ALA A 34 4.51 14.24 -4.45
CA ALA A 34 3.82 14.44 -5.72
C ALA A 34 2.41 14.97 -5.50
N ILE A 35 1.67 14.40 -4.55
CA ILE A 35 0.34 14.86 -4.16
C ILE A 35 0.41 16.28 -3.61
N ARG A 36 1.34 16.57 -2.69
CA ARG A 36 1.50 17.92 -2.11
C ARG A 36 1.70 18.98 -3.19
N ARG A 37 2.53 18.71 -4.20
CA ARG A 37 2.78 19.62 -5.32
C ARG A 37 1.57 19.78 -6.23
N ALA A 38 0.85 18.70 -6.52
CA ALA A 38 -0.36 18.75 -7.33
C ALA A 38 -1.46 19.59 -6.66
N MET A 39 -1.62 19.41 -5.34
CA MET A 39 -2.60 20.13 -4.53
C MET A 39 -2.22 21.60 -4.27
N ALA A 40 -0.93 21.93 -4.31
CA ALA A 40 -0.44 23.30 -4.11
C ALA A 40 -0.60 24.20 -5.35
N LYS A 41 -0.93 23.65 -6.53
CA LYS A 41 -1.26 24.49 -7.69
C LYS A 41 -2.55 25.26 -7.37
N PRO A 42 -2.58 26.60 -7.51
CA PRO A 42 -3.80 27.35 -7.32
C PRO A 42 -4.87 26.84 -8.29
N VAL A 43 -6.09 26.64 -7.79
CA VAL A 43 -7.29 26.52 -8.63
C VAL A 43 -7.57 27.90 -9.21
N ALA A 44 -6.72 28.37 -10.12
CA ALA A 44 -6.88 29.62 -10.84
C ALA A 44 -6.33 29.43 -12.26
N SER A 45 -7.18 28.91 -13.12
CA SER A 45 -7.07 29.07 -14.57
C SER A 45 -8.52 29.08 -15.08
N SER A 46 -9.13 30.25 -15.04
CA SER A 46 -10.39 30.60 -15.69
C SER A 46 -10.25 32.02 -16.19
#